data_AF-A0A9X9MKS7-F1
#
_entry.id   AF-A0A9X9MKS7-F1
#
_cell.length_a   1.000
_cell.length_b   1.000
_cell.length_c   1.000
_cell.angle_alpha   90.00
_cell.angle_beta   90.00
_cell.angle_gamma   90.00
#
_symmetry.space_group_name_H-M   'P 1'
#
loop_
_entity.id
_entity.type
_entity.pdbx_description
1 polymer ?
#
loop_
_entity_poly.entity_id
_entity_poly.type
_entity_poly.pdbx_seq_one_letter_code
_entity_poly.pdbx_strand_id
1 'polypeptide(L)'
;MKEDELVNKYVDLIVSSHHEDCLWRKRGCDDSIFKLPLHHPATVLVDLKQRYEELKASGQHLPYLHNLRLPDAFDLERTIQQLPSDFLCSPNKSDQINTTEVDRVAFAMALAGWQGHRHVQFGLQVTSASCQACFRVLGLWIFRSKEMNEAGEELLGATMNCLDVVGEHRAYCPWRNPASQNGYKIDEPRSDALPGWKIVLRVINNEVLLSKQQVQTTMAPRRIGESYDESNDVDTSSTRSAKDKEIKSRLMRVRSLFDPSSARKNIKNGLRHRVKQTNT
;
A
#
# COMPACT_ATOMS: atom_id res chain seq x y z
N MET A 1 8.55 0.05 -41.16
CA MET A 1 8.80 0.67 -39.84
C MET A 1 8.28 -0.30 -38.82
N LYS A 2 9.16 -0.81 -37.95
CA LYS A 2 8.72 -1.72 -36.87
C LYS A 2 7.93 -0.92 -35.83
N GLU A 3 7.01 -1.58 -35.13
CA GLU A 3 6.15 -0.93 -34.12
C GLU A 3 6.98 -0.14 -33.09
N ASP A 4 8.10 -0.72 -32.63
CA ASP A 4 9.00 -0.07 -31.66
C ASP A 4 9.65 1.21 -32.20
N GLU A 5 10.01 1.24 -33.49
CA GLU A 5 10.58 2.44 -34.13
C GLU A 5 9.54 3.57 -34.19
N LEU A 6 8.28 3.22 -34.42
CA LEU A 6 7.19 4.17 -34.43
C LEU A 6 6.93 4.72 -33.02
N VAL A 7 6.91 3.85 -32.01
CA VAL A 7 6.76 4.23 -30.59
C VAL A 7 7.88 5.20 -30.18
N ASN A 8 9.14 4.86 -30.46
CA ASN A 8 10.28 5.72 -30.12
C ASN A 8 10.16 7.11 -30.77
N LYS A 9 9.76 7.15 -32.05
CA LYS A 9 9.53 8.42 -32.73
C LYS A 9 8.44 9.27 -32.06
N TYR A 10 7.35 8.67 -31.61
CA TYR A 10 6.30 9.39 -30.89
C TYR A 10 6.75 9.85 -29.50
N VAL A 11 7.52 9.02 -28.78
CA VAL A 11 8.11 9.40 -27.50
C VAL A 11 8.98 10.65 -27.66
N ASP A 12 9.83 10.68 -28.68
CA ASP A 12 10.66 11.85 -28.99
C ASP A 12 9.79 13.08 -29.32
N LEU A 13 8.76 12.90 -30.16
CA LEU A 13 7.86 13.99 -30.56
C LEU A 13 7.06 14.58 -29.38
N ILE A 14 6.69 13.78 -28.38
CA ILE A 14 6.00 14.28 -27.17
C ILE A 14 6.85 15.33 -26.45
N VAL A 15 8.19 15.24 -26.52
CA VAL A 15 9.10 16.20 -25.89
C VAL A 15 9.47 17.30 -26.89
N SER A 16 9.88 16.92 -28.10
CA SER A 16 10.46 17.84 -29.08
C SER A 16 9.45 18.78 -29.74
N SER A 17 8.16 18.45 -29.73
CA SER A 17 7.10 19.30 -30.32
C SER A 17 6.77 20.54 -29.49
N HIS A 18 7.24 20.60 -28.25
CA HIS A 18 7.11 21.77 -27.41
C HIS A 18 8.16 22.84 -27.81
N HIS A 19 7.86 24.12 -27.59
CA HIS A 19 8.82 25.21 -27.78
C HIS A 19 10.08 25.00 -26.92
N GLU A 20 11.23 25.51 -27.36
CA GLU A 20 12.52 25.27 -26.70
C GLU A 20 12.54 25.70 -25.23
N ASP A 21 11.84 26.80 -24.94
CA ASP A 21 11.70 27.35 -23.59
C ASP A 21 10.61 26.72 -22.73
N CYS A 22 9.83 25.77 -23.26
CA CYS A 22 8.81 25.07 -22.50
C CYS A 22 9.43 24.25 -21.37
N LEU A 23 8.96 24.46 -20.14
CA LEU A 23 9.44 23.70 -18.97
C LEU A 23 9.22 22.19 -19.11
N TRP A 24 8.15 21.78 -19.81
CA TRP A 24 7.91 20.37 -20.12
C TRP A 24 8.97 19.79 -21.06
N ARG A 25 9.44 20.54 -22.07
CA ARG A 25 10.56 20.11 -22.93
C ARG A 25 11.87 20.00 -22.16
N LYS A 26 12.12 20.95 -21.25
CA LYS A 26 13.37 21.04 -20.49
C LYS A 26 13.50 19.96 -19.41
N ARG A 27 12.41 19.60 -18.74
CA ARG A 27 12.44 18.71 -17.57
C ARG A 27 11.51 17.49 -17.69
N GLY A 28 10.42 17.60 -18.43
CA GLY A 28 9.42 16.54 -18.57
C GLY A 28 8.75 16.16 -17.26
N CYS A 29 8.11 14.99 -17.30
CA CYS A 29 7.52 14.33 -16.16
C CYS A 29 8.57 13.44 -15.48
N ASP A 30 8.75 13.56 -14.17
CA ASP A 30 9.63 12.64 -13.44
C ASP A 30 8.98 11.26 -13.28
N ASP A 31 9.77 10.19 -13.31
CA ASP A 31 9.27 8.80 -13.21
C ASP A 31 8.52 8.54 -11.89
N SER A 32 8.79 9.34 -10.85
CA SER A 32 8.13 9.24 -9.56
C SER A 32 6.76 9.93 -9.46
N ILE A 33 6.30 10.60 -10.53
CA ILE A 33 5.03 11.34 -10.50
C ILE A 33 3.81 10.44 -10.38
N PHE A 34 3.91 9.21 -10.89
CA PHE A 34 2.77 8.32 -11.08
C PHE A 34 2.81 7.14 -10.11
N LYS A 35 2.79 7.47 -8.82
CA LYS A 35 2.84 6.52 -7.70
C LYS A 35 1.69 6.75 -6.72
N LEU A 36 1.25 5.68 -6.06
CA LEU A 36 0.29 5.73 -4.98
C LEU A 36 0.96 6.18 -3.67
N PRO A 37 0.32 7.03 -2.86
CA PRO A 37 0.86 7.53 -1.60
C PRO A 37 0.79 6.51 -0.45
N LEU A 38 1.36 5.31 -0.63
CA LEU A 38 1.24 4.18 0.31
C LEU A 38 2.33 4.14 1.41
N HIS A 39 2.91 5.29 1.76
CA HIS A 39 4.04 5.37 2.68
C HIS A 39 3.64 5.43 4.17
N HIS A 40 2.38 5.77 4.46
CA HIS A 40 1.90 5.93 5.83
C HIS A 40 0.81 4.90 6.16
N PRO A 41 1.07 3.91 7.04
CA PRO A 41 0.13 2.81 7.32
C PRO A 41 -1.27 3.26 7.72
N ALA A 42 -1.39 4.25 8.61
CA ALA A 42 -2.68 4.77 9.06
C ALA A 42 -3.53 5.31 7.91
N THR A 43 -2.94 6.11 7.01
CA THR A 43 -3.63 6.64 5.82
C THR A 43 -4.02 5.52 4.87
N VAL A 44 -3.14 4.52 4.66
CA VAL A 44 -3.44 3.36 3.81
C VAL A 44 -4.67 2.60 4.30
N LEU A 45 -4.79 2.38 5.62
CA LEU A 45 -5.94 1.71 6.21
C LEU A 45 -7.22 2.55 6.13
N VAL A 46 -7.14 3.86 6.38
CA VAL A 46 -8.28 4.77 6.23
C VAL A 46 -8.79 4.76 4.77
N ASP A 47 -7.89 4.88 3.80
CA ASP A 47 -8.24 4.86 2.38
C ASP A 47 -8.78 3.50 1.96
N LEU A 48 -8.23 2.39 2.48
CA LEU A 48 -8.75 1.05 2.25
C LEU A 48 -10.17 0.90 2.78
N LYS A 49 -10.44 1.36 4.01
CA LYS A 49 -11.77 1.36 4.61
C LYS A 49 -12.75 2.17 3.77
N GLN A 50 -12.35 3.37 3.33
CA GLN A 50 -13.18 4.21 2.48
C GLN A 50 -13.57 3.51 1.18
N ARG A 51 -12.60 2.91 0.48
CA ARG A 51 -12.87 2.14 -0.75
C ARG A 51 -13.79 0.95 -0.49
N TYR A 52 -13.56 0.24 0.62
CA TYR A 52 -14.38 -0.89 1.04
C TYR A 52 -15.83 -0.49 1.29
N GLU A 53 -16.09 0.56 2.07
CA GLU A 53 -17.46 1.00 2.39
C GLU A 53 -18.22 1.46 1.14
N GLU A 54 -17.55 2.17 0.22
CA GLU A 54 -18.16 2.57 -1.05
C GLU A 54 -18.51 1.37 -1.94
N LEU A 55 -17.66 0.35 -1.99
CA LEU A 55 -17.92 -0.87 -2.73
C LEU A 55 -18.99 -1.73 -2.04
N LYS A 56 -18.96 -1.84 -0.72
CA LYS A 56 -19.96 -2.55 0.08
C LYS A 56 -21.36 -1.95 -0.13
N ALA A 57 -21.47 -0.64 -0.30
CA ALA A 57 -22.73 0.03 -0.61
C ALA A 57 -23.34 -0.40 -1.97
N SER A 58 -22.54 -1.01 -2.86
CA SER A 58 -23.03 -1.59 -4.12
C SER A 58 -23.85 -2.87 -3.90
N GLY A 59 -23.65 -3.56 -2.76
CA GLY A 59 -24.44 -4.70 -2.32
C GLY A 59 -24.64 -5.76 -3.41
N GLN A 60 -25.90 -5.98 -3.78
CA GLN A 60 -26.30 -7.00 -4.76
C GLN A 60 -25.76 -6.77 -6.17
N HIS A 61 -25.24 -5.58 -6.48
CA HIS A 61 -24.65 -5.24 -7.78
C HIS A 61 -23.19 -5.70 -7.92
N LEU A 62 -22.55 -6.11 -6.81
CA LEU A 62 -21.23 -6.71 -6.87
C LEU A 62 -21.29 -8.07 -7.59
N PRO A 63 -20.20 -8.47 -8.28
CA PRO A 63 -20.05 -9.83 -8.78
C PRO A 63 -20.08 -10.84 -7.63
N TYR A 64 -20.36 -12.10 -7.93
CA TYR A 64 -20.21 -13.17 -6.95
C TYR A 64 -18.74 -13.49 -6.72
N LEU A 65 -18.41 -14.08 -5.57
CA LEU A 65 -17.02 -14.41 -5.23
C LEU A 65 -16.39 -15.36 -6.26
N HIS A 66 -17.14 -16.31 -6.80
CA HIS A 66 -16.65 -17.22 -7.85
C HIS A 66 -16.45 -16.53 -9.21
N ASN A 67 -17.03 -15.34 -9.42
CA ASN A 67 -16.75 -14.52 -10.59
C ASN A 67 -15.51 -13.63 -10.40
N LEU A 68 -14.81 -13.68 -9.26
CA LEU A 68 -13.56 -12.95 -9.04
C LEU A 68 -12.34 -13.85 -9.30
N ARG A 69 -11.31 -13.28 -9.93
CA ARG A 69 -9.97 -13.85 -9.99
C ARG A 69 -9.04 -13.03 -9.12
N LEU A 70 -8.51 -13.66 -8.08
CA LEU A 70 -7.53 -13.08 -7.17
C LEU A 70 -6.11 -13.49 -7.61
N PRO A 71 -5.08 -12.64 -7.41
CA PRO A 71 -3.70 -13.06 -7.58
C PRO A 71 -3.32 -14.19 -6.61
N ASP A 72 -2.46 -15.13 -7.02
CA ASP A 72 -2.05 -16.29 -6.19
C ASP A 72 -1.48 -15.91 -4.82
N ALA A 73 -0.78 -14.77 -4.74
CA ALA A 73 -0.21 -14.28 -3.48
C ALA A 73 -1.22 -13.54 -2.58
N PHE A 74 -2.49 -13.42 -3.00
CA PHE A 74 -3.55 -12.78 -2.22
C PHE A 74 -4.48 -13.81 -1.58
N ASP A 75 -4.13 -14.22 -0.37
CA ASP A 75 -4.99 -15.05 0.50
C ASP A 75 -6.05 -14.15 1.18
N LEU A 76 -7.27 -14.17 0.66
CA LEU A 76 -8.37 -13.31 1.08
C LEU A 76 -8.75 -13.54 2.55
N GLU A 77 -9.01 -14.79 2.94
CA GLU A 77 -9.48 -15.13 4.29
C GLU A 77 -8.43 -14.80 5.34
N ARG A 78 -7.16 -15.14 5.07
CA ARG A 78 -6.06 -14.80 5.97
C ARG A 78 -5.90 -13.30 6.12
N THR A 79 -6.02 -12.54 5.03
CA THR A 79 -5.91 -11.09 5.06
C THR A 79 -7.05 -10.46 5.88
N ILE A 80 -8.27 -10.96 5.74
CA ILE A 80 -9.43 -10.50 6.53
C ILE A 80 -9.21 -10.77 8.03
N GLN A 81 -8.69 -11.94 8.39
CA GLN A 81 -8.37 -12.28 9.78
C GLN A 81 -7.25 -11.41 10.39
N GLN A 82 -6.44 -10.79 9.56
CA GLN A 82 -5.34 -9.91 9.96
C GLN A 82 -5.75 -8.43 10.03
N LEU A 83 -6.99 -8.09 9.70
CA LEU A 83 -7.45 -6.70 9.82
C LEU A 83 -7.43 -6.23 11.28
N PRO A 84 -7.06 -4.97 11.54
CA PRO A 84 -7.20 -4.37 12.86
C PRO A 84 -8.63 -4.47 13.36
N SER A 85 -8.83 -4.74 14.65
CA SER A 85 -10.15 -4.94 15.27
C SER A 85 -11.05 -3.70 15.25
N ASP A 86 -10.51 -2.53 14.96
CA ASP A 86 -11.24 -1.26 14.79
C ASP A 86 -11.49 -0.90 13.31
N PHE A 87 -10.97 -1.70 12.37
CA PHE A 87 -11.06 -1.42 10.93
C PHE A 87 -12.51 -1.25 10.47
N LEU A 88 -13.42 -2.12 10.90
CA LEU A 88 -14.86 -2.04 10.58
C LEU A 88 -15.69 -1.36 11.67
N CYS A 89 -15.09 -0.97 12.79
CA CYS A 89 -15.83 -0.27 13.83
C CYS A 89 -16.28 1.11 13.34
N SER A 90 -17.56 1.40 13.58
CA SER A 90 -18.05 2.78 13.57
C SER A 90 -17.59 3.45 14.86
N PRO A 91 -17.27 4.76 14.87
CA PRO A 91 -16.80 5.46 16.08
C PRO A 91 -17.74 5.35 17.30
N ASN A 92 -18.98 4.87 17.10
CA ASN A 92 -20.02 4.80 18.14
C ASN A 92 -20.37 3.39 18.62
N LYS A 93 -19.66 2.32 18.22
CA LYS A 93 -19.89 0.96 18.73
C LYS A 93 -18.58 0.26 19.05
N SER A 94 -18.46 -0.22 20.29
CA SER A 94 -17.32 -0.98 20.81
C SER A 94 -17.46 -2.48 20.55
N ASP A 95 -17.91 -2.86 19.35
CA ASP A 95 -18.12 -4.26 19.02
C ASP A 95 -16.86 -4.81 18.33
N GLN A 96 -16.38 -5.97 18.79
CA GLN A 96 -15.31 -6.68 18.11
C GLN A 96 -15.75 -7.02 16.68
N ILE A 97 -14.82 -6.96 15.72
CA ILE A 97 -15.14 -7.32 14.33
C ILE A 97 -15.52 -8.79 14.24
N ASN A 98 -16.80 -9.05 13.90
CA ASN A 98 -17.22 -10.34 13.36
C ASN A 98 -16.69 -10.44 11.93
N THR A 99 -15.58 -11.17 11.72
CA THR A 99 -14.99 -11.38 10.38
C THR A 99 -15.94 -12.08 9.40
N THR A 100 -17.03 -12.68 9.90
CA THR A 100 -18.13 -13.25 9.12
C THR A 100 -18.97 -12.19 8.39
N GLU A 101 -18.97 -10.93 8.85
CA GLU A 101 -19.75 -9.83 8.26
C GLU A 101 -19.00 -9.05 7.17
N VAL A 102 -17.75 -9.43 6.89
CA VAL A 102 -16.95 -8.76 5.85
C VAL A 102 -17.44 -9.19 4.47
N ASP A 103 -17.81 -8.19 3.65
CA ASP A 103 -18.08 -8.44 2.24
C ASP A 103 -16.75 -8.73 1.52
N ARG A 104 -16.56 -10.01 1.20
CA ARG A 104 -15.35 -10.55 0.58
C ARG A 104 -15.03 -9.91 -0.76
N VAL A 105 -16.06 -9.66 -1.57
CA VAL A 105 -15.91 -9.10 -2.93
C VAL A 105 -15.54 -7.63 -2.84
N ALA A 106 -16.25 -6.86 -2.03
CA ALA A 106 -15.94 -5.46 -1.78
C ALA A 106 -14.53 -5.29 -1.21
N PHE A 107 -14.13 -6.15 -0.26
CA PHE A 107 -12.80 -6.09 0.35
C PHE A 107 -11.69 -6.42 -0.65
N ALA A 108 -11.84 -7.50 -1.43
CA ALA A 108 -10.87 -7.87 -2.46
C ALA A 108 -10.67 -6.77 -3.50
N MET A 109 -11.78 -6.17 -3.96
CA MET A 109 -11.75 -5.06 -4.90
C MET A 109 -11.11 -3.79 -4.30
N ALA A 110 -11.47 -3.43 -3.07
CA ALA A 110 -10.92 -2.27 -2.36
C ALA A 110 -9.41 -2.39 -2.14
N LEU A 111 -8.94 -3.59 -1.79
CA LEU A 111 -7.53 -3.89 -1.60
C LEU A 111 -6.74 -3.79 -2.91
N ALA A 112 -7.36 -4.23 -4.01
CA ALA A 112 -6.80 -4.08 -5.36
C ALA A 112 -6.90 -2.65 -5.93
N GLY A 113 -7.44 -1.70 -5.17
CA GLY A 113 -7.45 -0.27 -5.53
C GLY A 113 -8.69 0.21 -6.28
N TRP A 114 -9.75 -0.60 -6.33
CA TRP A 114 -11.05 -0.18 -6.85
C TRP A 114 -11.84 0.60 -5.80
N GLN A 115 -12.65 1.55 -6.26
CA GLN A 115 -13.49 2.41 -5.45
C GLN A 115 -14.86 2.56 -6.11
N GLY A 116 -15.91 2.88 -5.35
CA GLY A 116 -17.23 3.20 -5.93
C GLY A 116 -17.12 4.33 -6.97
N HIS A 117 -17.73 4.16 -8.14
CA HIS A 117 -17.65 5.18 -9.17
C HIS A 117 -18.61 6.34 -8.87
N ARG A 118 -18.10 7.57 -8.91
CA ARG A 118 -18.90 8.79 -8.76
C ARG A 118 -18.86 9.60 -10.03
N HIS A 119 -20.02 9.80 -10.63
CA HIS A 119 -20.19 10.68 -11.77
C HIS A 119 -20.51 12.10 -11.29
N VAL A 120 -19.92 13.13 -11.93
CA VAL A 120 -20.05 14.53 -11.52
C VAL A 120 -21.51 14.99 -11.47
N GLN A 121 -22.34 14.54 -12.41
CA GLN A 121 -23.74 14.95 -12.51
C GLN A 121 -24.72 13.97 -11.84
N PHE A 122 -24.39 12.67 -11.80
CA PHE A 122 -25.32 11.61 -11.40
C PHE A 122 -24.99 11.00 -10.04
N GLY A 123 -23.95 11.49 -9.37
CA GLY A 123 -23.53 11.00 -8.06
C GLY A 123 -22.98 9.57 -8.11
N LEU A 124 -23.21 8.83 -7.03
CA LEU A 124 -22.70 7.47 -6.85
C LEU A 124 -23.38 6.49 -7.81
N GLN A 125 -22.59 5.79 -8.61
CA GLN A 125 -23.03 4.75 -9.54
C GLN A 125 -22.77 3.38 -8.91
N VAL A 126 -23.77 2.85 -8.20
CA VAL A 126 -23.67 1.58 -7.43
C VAL A 126 -23.38 0.34 -8.29
N THR A 127 -23.58 0.44 -9.61
CA THR A 127 -23.27 -0.64 -10.55
C THR A 127 -21.88 -0.51 -11.18
N SER A 128 -21.09 0.47 -10.75
CA SER A 128 -19.79 0.79 -11.36
C SER A 128 -18.71 1.02 -10.31
N ALA A 129 -17.49 0.56 -10.62
CA ALA A 129 -16.30 0.82 -9.83
C ALA A 129 -15.26 1.55 -10.68
N SER A 130 -14.41 2.36 -10.05
CA SER A 130 -13.34 3.08 -10.75
C SER A 130 -12.03 3.07 -9.98
N CYS A 131 -10.93 3.16 -10.70
CA CYS A 131 -9.61 3.34 -10.12
C CYS A 131 -9.21 4.82 -10.20
N GLN A 132 -8.88 5.43 -9.07
CA GLN A 132 -8.45 6.85 -9.03
C GLN A 132 -7.04 7.09 -9.57
N ALA A 133 -6.25 6.04 -9.81
CA ALA A 133 -4.90 6.16 -10.38
C ALA A 133 -4.91 6.07 -11.91
N CYS A 134 -5.56 5.04 -12.47
CA CYS A 134 -5.57 4.83 -13.92
C CYS A 134 -6.87 5.29 -14.61
N PHE A 135 -7.82 5.82 -13.85
CA PHE A 135 -9.12 6.32 -14.33
C PHE A 135 -9.95 5.30 -15.11
N ARG A 136 -9.65 4.00 -14.97
CA ARG A 136 -10.50 2.95 -15.53
C ARG A 136 -11.81 2.88 -14.74
N VAL A 137 -12.91 2.77 -15.46
CA VAL A 137 -14.24 2.52 -14.91
C VAL A 137 -14.70 1.14 -15.36
N LEU A 138 -15.19 0.33 -14.43
CA LEU A 138 -15.76 -1.00 -14.65
C LEU A 138 -17.26 -0.93 -14.43
N GLY A 139 -18.03 -1.48 -15.38
CA GLY A 139 -19.42 -1.82 -15.13
C GLY A 139 -19.51 -3.20 -14.47
N LEU A 140 -19.92 -3.28 -13.21
CA LEU A 140 -19.89 -4.51 -12.42
C LEU A 140 -20.80 -5.60 -12.99
N TRP A 141 -21.88 -5.21 -13.67
CA TRP A 141 -22.85 -6.13 -14.28
C TRP A 141 -22.24 -7.06 -15.33
N ILE A 142 -21.13 -6.69 -15.99
CA ILE A 142 -20.53 -7.55 -17.03
C ILE A 142 -19.81 -8.75 -16.42
N PHE A 143 -19.43 -8.67 -15.14
CA PHE A 143 -18.73 -9.72 -14.41
C PHE A 143 -19.63 -10.48 -13.44
N ARG A 144 -20.91 -10.08 -13.33
CA ARG A 144 -21.88 -10.73 -12.45
C ARG A 144 -22.67 -11.77 -13.23
N SER A 145 -22.77 -12.98 -12.70
CA SER A 145 -23.65 -14.01 -13.22
C SER A 145 -25.10 -13.50 -13.29
N LYS A 146 -25.81 -13.78 -14.39
CA LYS A 146 -27.15 -13.23 -14.61
C LYS A 146 -28.21 -14.00 -13.84
N GLU A 147 -28.05 -15.32 -13.73
CA GLU A 147 -29.01 -16.20 -13.06
C GLU A 147 -28.29 -17.22 -12.17
N MET A 148 -28.85 -17.42 -10.98
CA MET A 148 -28.40 -18.36 -9.94
C MET A 148 -29.60 -19.20 -9.52
N ASN A 149 -29.41 -20.49 -9.23
CA ASN A 149 -30.47 -21.31 -8.65
C ASN A 149 -30.58 -21.09 -7.12
N GLU A 150 -31.62 -21.66 -6.50
CA GLU A 150 -31.83 -21.58 -5.05
C GLU A 150 -30.70 -22.25 -4.23
N ALA A 151 -29.93 -23.16 -4.85
CA ALA A 151 -28.76 -23.81 -4.26
C ALA A 151 -27.46 -22.98 -4.39
N GLY A 152 -27.50 -21.82 -5.05
CA GLY A 152 -26.34 -20.95 -5.27
C GLY A 152 -25.42 -21.35 -6.43
N GLU A 153 -25.88 -22.25 -7.30
CA GLU A 153 -25.16 -22.65 -8.51
C GLU A 153 -25.50 -21.72 -9.68
N GLU A 154 -24.50 -21.50 -10.53
CA GLU A 154 -24.59 -20.64 -11.71
C GLU A 154 -25.46 -21.29 -12.80
N LEU A 155 -26.61 -20.67 -13.10
CA LEU A 155 -27.46 -21.09 -14.21
C LEU A 155 -27.06 -20.40 -15.51
N LEU A 156 -26.78 -19.10 -15.41
CA LEU A 156 -26.38 -18.30 -16.55
C LEU A 156 -25.27 -17.34 -16.16
N GLY A 157 -24.10 -17.59 -16.75
CA GLY A 157 -22.88 -16.90 -16.40
C GLY A 157 -22.82 -15.44 -16.78
N ALA A 158 -21.76 -14.80 -16.28
CA ALA A 158 -21.46 -13.42 -16.57
C ALA A 158 -21.13 -13.22 -18.05
N THR A 159 -21.32 -12.01 -18.57
CA THR A 159 -20.93 -11.66 -19.95
C THR A 159 -19.42 -11.79 -20.14
N MET A 160 -18.64 -11.49 -19.11
CA MET A 160 -17.20 -11.70 -19.04
C MET A 160 -16.92 -12.79 -17.99
N ASN A 161 -16.08 -13.77 -18.34
CA ASN A 161 -15.86 -14.98 -17.54
C ASN A 161 -15.53 -14.72 -16.05
N CYS A 162 -14.74 -13.70 -15.75
CA CYS A 162 -14.41 -13.30 -14.39
C CYS A 162 -13.82 -11.88 -14.33
N LEU A 163 -13.92 -11.25 -13.17
CA LEU A 163 -13.22 -10.02 -12.83
C LEU A 163 -11.83 -10.33 -12.27
N ASP A 164 -10.77 -10.10 -13.05
CA ASP A 164 -9.39 -10.08 -12.53
C ASP A 164 -9.14 -8.77 -11.80
N VAL A 165 -9.22 -8.80 -10.46
CA VAL A 165 -9.22 -7.59 -9.64
C VAL A 165 -7.95 -6.76 -9.80
N VAL A 166 -6.82 -7.36 -10.18
CA VAL A 166 -5.58 -6.65 -10.48
C VAL A 166 -5.38 -6.46 -11.99
N GLY A 167 -5.68 -7.49 -12.79
CA GLY A 167 -5.46 -7.52 -14.23
C GLY A 167 -6.33 -6.52 -15.00
N GLU A 168 -7.52 -6.18 -14.50
CA GLU A 168 -8.39 -5.20 -15.12
C GLU A 168 -7.82 -3.78 -15.10
N HIS A 169 -6.90 -3.45 -14.19
CA HIS A 169 -6.22 -2.16 -14.25
C HIS A 169 -5.45 -1.99 -15.57
N ARG A 170 -5.34 -0.74 -16.04
CA ARG A 170 -4.48 -0.41 -17.19
C ARG A 170 -3.03 -0.84 -16.90
N ALA A 171 -2.29 -1.23 -17.93
CA ALA A 171 -0.94 -1.80 -17.78
C ALA A 171 0.06 -0.87 -17.04
N TYR A 172 -0.14 0.44 -17.12
CA TYR A 172 0.67 1.45 -16.43
C TYR A 172 0.19 1.75 -15.00
N CYS A 173 -0.95 1.21 -14.54
CA CYS A 173 -1.52 1.56 -13.25
C CYS A 173 -0.61 1.09 -12.10
N PRO A 174 -0.25 1.95 -11.11
CA PRO A 174 0.63 1.56 -10.00
C PRO A 174 0.03 0.48 -9.09
N TRP A 175 -1.30 0.30 -9.11
CA TRP A 175 -1.92 -0.84 -8.43
C TRP A 175 -1.45 -2.17 -9.01
N ARG A 176 -1.23 -2.26 -10.34
CA ARG A 176 -0.80 -3.47 -11.04
C ARG A 176 0.70 -3.48 -11.35
N ASN A 177 1.28 -2.31 -11.65
CA ASN A 177 2.62 -2.15 -12.19
C ASN A 177 3.63 -1.76 -11.10
N PRO A 178 4.59 -2.63 -10.77
CA PRO A 178 5.62 -2.32 -9.78
C PRO A 178 6.55 -1.18 -10.22
N ALA A 179 6.89 -1.08 -11.51
CA ALA A 179 7.79 -0.03 -11.98
C ALA A 179 7.17 1.37 -11.75
N SER A 180 5.89 1.53 -12.12
CA SER A 180 5.14 2.78 -11.89
C SER A 180 5.05 3.13 -10.40
N GLN A 181 4.74 2.15 -9.54
CA GLN A 181 4.59 2.40 -8.11
C GLN A 181 5.92 2.82 -7.44
N ASN A 182 7.06 2.35 -7.93
CA ASN A 182 8.36 2.61 -7.34
C ASN A 182 9.14 3.73 -8.05
N GLY A 183 8.60 4.28 -9.15
CA GLY A 183 9.25 5.32 -9.94
C GLY A 183 10.53 4.83 -10.63
N TYR A 184 10.55 3.56 -11.04
CA TYR A 184 11.67 2.98 -11.78
C TYR A 184 11.49 3.20 -13.27
N LYS A 185 12.60 3.48 -13.95
CA LYS A 185 12.66 3.40 -15.41
C LYS A 185 12.33 1.97 -15.84
N ILE A 186 11.63 1.85 -16.96
CA ILE A 186 11.22 0.55 -17.52
C ILE A 186 12.43 -0.38 -17.71
N ASP A 187 13.60 0.19 -18.00
CA ASP A 187 14.85 -0.54 -18.27
C ASP A 187 15.66 -0.92 -17.03
N GLU A 188 15.25 -0.47 -15.82
CA GLU A 188 15.93 -0.80 -14.55
C GLU A 188 14.98 -1.48 -13.54
N PRO A 189 14.43 -2.66 -13.87
CA PRO A 189 13.57 -3.39 -12.96
C PRO A 189 14.37 -3.90 -11.75
N ARG A 190 13.98 -3.49 -10.54
CA ARG A 190 14.47 -4.12 -9.32
C ARG A 190 13.61 -5.31 -8.93
N SER A 191 14.24 -6.39 -8.49
CA SER A 191 13.55 -7.62 -8.07
C SER A 191 12.68 -7.44 -6.83
N ASP A 192 12.90 -6.38 -6.04
CA ASP A 192 12.13 -6.05 -4.84
C ASP A 192 10.96 -5.08 -5.09
N ALA A 193 10.75 -4.63 -6.34
CA ALA A 193 9.68 -3.72 -6.71
C ALA A 193 8.30 -4.35 -6.42
N LEU A 194 7.46 -3.64 -5.67
CA LEU A 194 6.10 -4.09 -5.37
C LEU A 194 5.04 -3.21 -6.03
N PRO A 195 3.98 -3.82 -6.59
CA PRO A 195 2.80 -3.09 -7.02
C PRO A 195 1.97 -2.69 -5.79
N GLY A 196 1.08 -1.70 -5.97
CA GLY A 196 0.32 -1.10 -4.86
C GLY A 196 -0.44 -2.10 -3.98
N TRP A 197 -1.11 -3.09 -4.57
CA TRP A 197 -1.88 -4.07 -3.79
C TRP A 197 -1.01 -4.92 -2.85
N LYS A 198 0.22 -5.28 -3.27
CA LYS A 198 1.17 -6.00 -2.40
C LYS A 198 1.69 -5.12 -1.27
N ILE A 199 1.84 -3.82 -1.50
CA ILE A 199 2.21 -2.86 -0.45
C ILE A 199 1.09 -2.79 0.60
N VAL A 200 -0.18 -2.72 0.18
CA VAL A 200 -1.34 -2.75 1.11
C VAL A 200 -1.36 -4.04 1.93
N LEU A 201 -1.15 -5.21 1.31
CA LEU A 201 -1.03 -6.48 2.05
C LEU A 201 0.10 -6.44 3.08
N ARG A 202 1.27 -5.87 2.72
CA ARG A 202 2.39 -5.73 3.65
C ARG A 202 2.03 -4.82 4.83
N VAL A 203 1.30 -3.73 4.59
CA VAL A 203 0.81 -2.84 5.64
C VAL A 203 -0.09 -3.62 6.60
N ILE A 204 -1.11 -4.31 6.12
CA ILE A 204 -2.03 -5.10 6.95
C ILE A 204 -1.28 -6.15 7.78
N ASN A 205 -0.36 -6.89 7.16
CA ASN A 205 0.45 -7.89 7.84
C ASN A 205 1.32 -7.30 8.98
N ASN A 206 1.88 -6.11 8.76
CA ASN A 206 2.77 -5.47 9.73
C ASN A 206 2.01 -4.90 10.94
N GLU A 207 0.80 -4.39 10.74
CA GLU A 207 -0.04 -3.88 11.83
C GLU A 207 -0.32 -4.96 12.88
N VAL A 208 -0.63 -6.18 12.44
CA VAL A 208 -0.82 -7.33 13.35
C VAL A 208 0.43 -7.60 14.20
N LEU A 209 1.62 -7.50 13.61
CA LEU A 209 2.87 -7.72 14.33
C LEU A 209 3.09 -6.64 15.40
N LEU A 210 2.79 -5.38 15.08
CA LEU A 210 2.89 -4.26 16.01
C LEU A 210 1.89 -4.38 17.16
N SER A 211 0.63 -4.74 16.86
CA SER A 211 -0.40 -4.97 17.89
C SER A 211 0.00 -6.12 18.82
N LYS A 212 0.54 -7.24 18.29
CA LYS A 212 1.02 -8.36 19.11
C LYS A 212 2.20 -7.98 20.01
N GLN A 213 3.14 -7.16 19.53
CA GLN A 213 4.28 -6.67 20.33
C GLN A 213 3.84 -5.71 21.44
N GLN A 214 2.86 -4.83 21.17
CA GLN A 214 2.31 -3.95 22.19
C GLN A 214 1.62 -4.74 23.32
N VAL A 215 0.83 -5.77 22.99
CA VAL A 215 0.18 -6.63 23.99
C VAL A 215 1.20 -7.41 24.82
N GLN A 216 2.30 -7.89 24.21
CA GLN A 216 3.38 -8.55 24.96
C GLN A 216 4.13 -7.60 25.91
N THR A 217 4.21 -6.31 25.57
CA THR A 217 4.88 -5.31 26.41
C THR A 217 3.99 -4.85 27.58
N THR A 218 2.67 -4.83 27.39
CA THR A 218 1.70 -4.42 28.42
C THR A 218 1.30 -5.55 29.38
N MET A 219 1.51 -6.81 29.00
CA MET A 219 1.23 -8.00 29.82
C MET A 219 2.38 -8.44 30.74
N ALA A 220 3.52 -7.73 30.77
CA ALA A 220 4.58 -8.00 31.73
C ALA A 220 4.13 -7.61 33.15
N PRO A 221 3.89 -8.57 34.08
CA PRO A 221 3.45 -8.23 35.43
C PRO A 221 4.64 -7.62 36.18
N ARG A 222 4.46 -6.43 36.73
CA ARG A 222 5.41 -5.85 37.70
C ARG A 222 5.22 -6.59 39.03
N ARG A 223 5.83 -7.78 39.19
CA ARG A 223 5.93 -8.44 40.50
C ARG A 223 7.17 -7.96 41.23
N ILE A 224 6.93 -7.28 42.34
CA ILE A 224 7.90 -7.03 43.40
C ILE A 224 7.98 -8.33 44.23
N GLY A 225 9.19 -8.85 44.45
CA GLY A 225 9.51 -9.74 45.57
C GLY A 225 9.71 -11.23 45.26
N GLU A 226 10.98 -11.62 45.30
CA GLU A 226 11.56 -12.85 45.89
C GLU A 226 11.61 -14.21 45.13
N SER A 227 12.87 -14.51 44.76
CA SER A 227 13.68 -15.73 45.01
C SER A 227 13.47 -17.03 44.19
N TYR A 228 14.45 -17.25 43.29
CA TYR A 228 15.09 -18.47 42.76
C TYR A 228 14.25 -19.72 42.38
N ASP A 229 14.28 -20.13 41.11
CA ASP A 229 15.07 -21.31 40.69
C ASP A 229 15.37 -21.26 39.18
N GLU A 230 16.56 -21.74 38.84
CA GLU A 230 17.29 -21.58 37.58
C GLU A 230 17.07 -22.79 36.68
N SER A 231 16.54 -22.58 35.48
CA SER A 231 16.58 -23.59 34.40
C SER A 231 16.65 -22.91 33.04
N ASN A 232 17.89 -22.73 32.58
CA ASN A 232 18.39 -22.66 31.20
C ASN A 232 17.40 -22.45 30.04
N ASP A 233 17.40 -21.22 29.48
CA ASP A 233 17.41 -21.01 28.02
C ASP A 233 17.97 -19.60 27.67
N VAL A 234 19.30 -19.44 27.84
CA VAL A 234 19.98 -18.13 27.87
C VAL A 234 20.41 -17.59 26.49
N ASP A 235 20.28 -18.36 25.40
CA ASP A 235 20.97 -18.01 24.14
C ASP A 235 20.15 -17.13 23.16
N THR A 236 18.82 -17.13 23.25
CA THR A 236 17.96 -16.39 22.28
C THR A 236 17.55 -14.98 22.71
N SER A 237 17.59 -14.67 24.01
CA SER A 237 17.17 -13.37 24.56
C SER A 237 18.28 -12.32 24.46
N SER A 238 19.51 -12.70 24.77
CA SER A 238 20.68 -11.82 24.76
C SER A 238 20.99 -11.30 23.33
N THR A 239 20.88 -12.18 22.33
CA THR A 239 21.16 -11.87 20.92
C THR A 239 20.13 -10.90 20.31
N ARG A 240 18.86 -10.95 20.73
CA ARG A 240 17.81 -10.01 20.29
C ARG A 240 17.98 -8.64 20.94
N SER A 241 18.28 -8.59 22.25
CA SER A 241 18.55 -7.34 22.97
C SER A 241 19.78 -6.61 22.43
N ALA A 242 20.82 -7.35 22.03
CA ALA A 242 22.02 -6.80 21.41
C ALA A 242 21.71 -6.17 20.03
N LYS A 243 20.94 -6.88 19.18
CA LYS A 243 20.52 -6.37 17.86
C LYS A 243 19.65 -5.12 17.97
N ASP A 244 18.72 -5.08 18.93
CA ASP A 244 17.86 -3.90 19.14
C ASP A 244 18.66 -2.69 19.64
N LYS A 245 19.64 -2.89 20.53
CA LYS A 245 20.56 -1.82 20.96
C LYS A 245 21.38 -1.29 19.78
N GLU A 246 21.85 -2.18 18.92
CA GLU A 246 22.60 -1.79 17.73
C GLU A 246 21.74 -0.97 16.75
N ILE A 247 20.52 -1.43 16.45
CA ILE A 247 19.57 -0.72 15.58
C ILE A 247 19.25 0.66 16.14
N LYS A 248 18.97 0.76 17.45
CA LYS A 248 18.70 2.03 18.14
C LYS A 248 19.89 2.98 18.08
N SER A 249 21.11 2.47 18.22
CA SER A 249 22.33 3.29 18.11
C SER A 249 22.55 3.85 16.69
N ARG A 250 22.26 3.05 15.65
CA ARG A 250 22.33 3.49 14.25
C ARG A 250 21.28 4.56 13.95
N LEU A 251 20.06 4.39 14.45
CA LEU A 251 18.98 5.36 14.28
C LEU A 251 19.30 6.70 14.95
N MET A 252 19.88 6.68 16.15
CA MET A 252 20.32 7.90 16.85
C MET A 252 21.46 8.62 16.11
N ARG A 253 22.39 7.87 15.51
CA ARG A 253 23.45 8.43 14.67
C ARG A 253 22.89 9.08 13.41
N VAL A 254 21.95 8.45 12.71
CA VAL A 254 21.29 9.04 11.55
C VAL A 254 20.53 10.31 11.94
N ARG A 255 19.78 10.27 13.05
CA ARG A 255 19.05 11.45 13.56
C ARG A 255 19.99 12.62 13.88
N SER A 256 21.17 12.35 14.45
CA SER A 256 22.16 13.40 14.73
C SER A 256 22.74 14.10 13.50
N LEU A 257 22.70 13.44 12.33
CA LEU A 257 23.16 14.03 11.05
C LEU A 257 22.15 15.04 10.49
N PHE A 258 20.88 14.92 10.88
CA PHE A 258 19.80 15.82 10.45
C PHE A 258 19.44 16.87 11.50
N ASP A 259 20.09 16.85 12.68
CA ASP A 259 19.88 17.85 13.71
C ASP A 259 20.68 19.12 13.41
N PRO A 260 20.05 20.29 13.18
CA PRO A 260 20.75 21.53 12.81
C PRO A 260 21.65 22.11 13.92
N SER A 261 21.62 21.53 15.13
CA SER A 261 22.48 21.91 16.24
C SER A 261 23.92 21.41 16.11
N SER A 262 24.16 20.29 15.41
CA SER A 262 25.49 19.72 15.20
C SER A 262 26.30 20.51 14.14
N ALA A 263 25.62 21.11 13.15
CA ALA A 263 26.23 22.02 12.18
C ALA A 263 26.85 23.28 12.84
N ARG A 264 26.23 23.80 13.90
CA ARG A 264 26.77 24.97 14.64
C ARG A 264 28.05 24.66 15.43
N LYS A 265 28.28 23.40 15.83
CA LYS A 265 29.49 22.98 16.55
C LYS A 265 30.70 22.86 15.61
N ASN A 266 30.50 22.38 14.38
CA ASN A 266 31.57 22.29 13.38
C ASN A 266 32.03 23.65 12.85
N ILE A 267 31.15 24.65 12.75
CA ILE A 267 31.52 26.02 12.35
C ILE A 267 32.41 26.70 13.42
N LYS A 268 32.09 26.53 14.72
CA LYS A 268 32.91 27.09 15.81
C LYS A 268 34.31 26.46 15.93
N ASN A 269 34.45 25.18 15.60
CA ASN A 269 35.74 24.49 15.63
C ASN A 269 36.61 24.82 14.39
N GLY A 270 36.00 25.02 13.22
CA GLY A 270 36.72 25.45 12.01
C GLY A 270 37.31 26.86 12.10
N LEU A 271 36.60 27.80 12.75
CA LEU A 271 37.07 29.17 12.97
C LEU A 271 38.25 29.25 13.96
N ARG A 272 38.32 28.36 14.96
CA ARG A 272 39.46 28.32 15.91
C ARG A 272 40.73 27.73 15.31
N HIS A 273 40.63 26.89 14.28
CA HIS A 273 41.80 26.27 13.65
C HIS A 273 42.46 27.21 12.62
N ARG A 274 41.68 28.08 11.97
CA ARG A 274 42.19 29.04 10.97
C ARG A 274 42.99 30.20 11.57
N VAL A 275 42.66 30.62 12.80
CA VAL A 275 43.36 31.72 13.50
C VAL A 275 44.73 31.30 14.03
N LYS A 276 45.01 30.00 14.19
CA LYS A 276 46.32 29.51 14.66
C LYS A 276 47.37 29.33 13.56
N GLN A 277 47.01 29.43 12.29
CA GLN A 277 47.94 29.26 11.15
C GLN A 277 48.41 30.57 10.52
N THR A 278 47.96 31.74 11.02
CA THR A 278 48.33 33.05 10.48
C THR A 278 49.28 33.85 11.37
N ASN A 279 49.84 33.23 12.43
CA ASN A 279 50.84 33.84 13.31
C ASN A 279 52.05 32.90 13.47
N THR A 280 52.83 32.77 12.40
CA THR A 280 54.26 32.40 12.39
C THR A 280 54.85 32.95 11.11
#